data_AF-A0A4U8TBT8-F1
#
_entry.id   AF-A0A4U8TBT8-F1
#
_cell.length_a   1.000
_cell.length_b   1.000
_cell.length_c   1.000
_cell.angle_alpha   90.00
_cell.angle_beta   90.00
_cell.angle_gamma   90.00
#
_symmetry.space_group_name_H-M   'P 1'
#
loop_
_entity.id
_entity.type
_entity.pdbx_description
1 polymer ?
#
loop_
_entity_poly.entity_id
_entity_poly.type
_entity_poly.pdbx_seq_one_letter_code
_entity_poly.pdbx_strand_id
1 'polypeptide(L)'
;MFGSNKALQRQMMEKDAQIAHLSKELETYKLLVGFSQVEAIVGIKGGEVVYKNDVAQKLDSLSTLIPQLGEHVNSISSHRHEFSVKNTRVDDVVYYSIVPLNHLTNDADGVNLFEVYTKSLKTGVTETQASLQDVLTESNSVAQHSIEAAHSAESGLGMSANALEQIEVLYEKMQVASDLVTSLTQRSNEITSVISLIDDIAEQTNLLALNAAIEAARAGEHGRGFAVVADEVRKLAEKTQKATKEIAVVVKSMQQEANDIQTSTEETNEATSNVRDGVSKLHSIINNLKLGSLVTKFSTFNLSNRIFCVLAKLDHVVYKNNLYSYIFGLQDSFNCVDHHNCRLGKWYFEGDGKKIFANTQGYKALDAYHAGVHTEAITLAQTFANEQQACPKSFINSKILAMEQNSDGVMKCIVEMYNEKREEVLSEVKKLESEMTHDTPALNAARAHSEPKKPDETKIESKTESKGESKTESKIESHEPHAQEAKEQEK
;
A
#
# COMPACT_ATOMS: atom_id res chain seq x y z
N MET A 1 67.70 -95.24 -20.96
CA MET A 1 67.40 -93.80 -21.11
C MET A 1 65.92 -93.47 -21.42
N PHE A 2 64.95 -94.40 -21.33
CA PHE A 2 63.55 -94.11 -21.72
C PHE A 2 62.57 -93.75 -20.57
N GLY A 3 62.99 -93.86 -19.30
CA GLY A 3 62.14 -93.52 -18.14
C GLY A 3 62.07 -92.03 -17.81
N SER A 4 63.11 -91.26 -18.17
CA SER A 4 63.21 -89.82 -17.88
C SER A 4 62.31 -88.95 -18.77
N ASN A 5 62.03 -89.38 -20.01
CA ASN A 5 61.26 -88.61 -20.97
C ASN A 5 59.73 -88.65 -20.67
N LYS A 6 59.20 -89.78 -20.20
CA LYS A 6 57.79 -89.90 -19.77
C LYS A 6 57.48 -89.13 -18.49
N ALA A 7 58.42 -89.08 -17.54
CA ALA A 7 58.26 -88.30 -16.31
C ALA A 7 58.26 -86.79 -16.61
N LEU A 8 59.14 -86.34 -17.52
CA LEU A 8 59.20 -84.95 -17.97
C LEU A 8 57.94 -84.55 -18.75
N GLN A 9 57.44 -85.41 -19.67
CA GLN A 9 56.18 -85.17 -20.37
C GLN A 9 54.97 -85.07 -19.43
N ARG A 10 54.92 -85.91 -18.39
CA ARG A 10 53.87 -85.84 -17.37
C ARG A 10 53.95 -84.54 -16.55
N GLN A 11 55.15 -84.11 -16.16
CA GLN A 11 55.34 -82.81 -15.51
C GLN A 11 54.95 -81.63 -16.40
N MET A 12 55.27 -81.69 -17.69
CA MET A 12 54.84 -80.67 -18.66
C MET A 12 53.30 -80.62 -18.78
N MET A 13 52.64 -81.77 -18.91
CA MET A 13 51.18 -81.84 -18.95
C MET A 13 50.52 -81.34 -17.65
N GLU A 14 51.08 -81.67 -16.49
CA GLU A 14 50.59 -81.16 -15.20
C GLU A 14 50.79 -79.63 -15.09
N LYS A 15 51.91 -79.10 -15.62
CA LYS A 15 52.16 -77.65 -15.67
C LYS A 15 51.25 -76.94 -16.67
N ASP A 16 51.00 -77.51 -17.84
CA ASP A 16 50.08 -76.95 -18.84
C ASP A 16 48.64 -76.94 -18.30
N ALA A 17 48.22 -78.00 -17.61
CA ALA A 17 46.92 -78.04 -16.94
C ALA A 17 46.82 -77.00 -15.82
N GLN A 18 47.89 -76.80 -15.05
CA GLN A 18 47.97 -75.77 -14.01
C GLN A 18 47.93 -74.35 -14.60
N ILE A 19 48.63 -74.10 -15.72
CA ILE A 19 48.58 -72.84 -16.46
C ILE A 19 47.18 -72.59 -16.98
N ALA A 20 46.54 -73.59 -17.61
CA ALA A 20 45.18 -73.46 -18.12
C ALA A 20 44.16 -73.16 -16.99
N HIS A 21 44.31 -73.81 -15.82
CA HIS A 21 43.50 -73.52 -14.65
C HIS A 21 43.69 -72.08 -14.17
N LEU A 22 44.94 -71.64 -13.97
CA LEU A 22 45.27 -70.28 -13.52
C LEU A 22 44.84 -69.22 -14.53
N SER A 23 44.98 -69.47 -15.84
CA SER A 23 44.48 -68.58 -16.90
C SER A 23 42.96 -68.43 -16.83
N LYS A 24 42.23 -69.53 -16.60
CA LYS A 24 40.77 -69.49 -16.44
C LYS A 24 40.35 -68.75 -15.16
N GLU A 25 41.08 -68.94 -14.07
CA GLU A 25 40.85 -68.25 -12.80
C GLU A 25 41.11 -66.75 -12.94
N LEU A 26 42.19 -66.37 -13.62
CA LEU A 26 42.54 -64.98 -13.92
C LEU A 26 41.52 -64.29 -14.82
N GLU A 27 41.00 -64.97 -15.85
CA GLU A 27 39.88 -64.46 -16.65
C GLU A 27 38.61 -64.29 -15.81
N THR A 28 38.36 -65.17 -14.84
CA THR A 28 37.24 -65.03 -13.90
C THR A 28 37.41 -63.78 -13.03
N TYR A 29 38.60 -63.52 -12.49
CA TYR A 29 38.86 -62.31 -11.71
C TYR A 29 38.76 -61.03 -12.54
N LYS A 30 39.26 -61.02 -13.79
CA LYS A 30 39.07 -59.87 -14.70
C LYS A 30 37.60 -59.58 -14.95
N LEU A 31 36.78 -60.61 -15.17
CA LEU A 31 35.34 -60.45 -15.35
C LEU A 31 34.67 -59.87 -14.09
N LEU A 32 35.07 -60.30 -12.89
CA LEU A 32 34.55 -59.76 -11.63
C LEU A 32 34.89 -58.28 -11.43
N VAL A 33 36.12 -57.88 -11.76
CA VAL A 33 36.57 -56.48 -11.67
C VAL A 33 35.96 -55.61 -12.78
N GLY A 34 35.68 -56.20 -13.95
CA GLY A 34 34.96 -55.58 -15.06
C GLY A 34 33.51 -55.21 -14.76
N PHE A 35 32.86 -55.91 -13.81
CA PHE A 35 31.45 -55.71 -13.46
C PHE A 35 31.18 -54.47 -12.58
N SER A 36 32.21 -53.78 -12.08
CA SER A 36 32.03 -52.55 -11.30
C SER A 36 31.19 -51.53 -12.09
N GLN A 37 30.21 -50.89 -11.43
CA GLN A 37 29.36 -49.87 -12.03
C GLN A 37 29.74 -48.44 -11.64
N VAL A 38 30.63 -48.28 -10.66
CA VAL A 38 30.93 -46.99 -10.03
C VAL A 38 32.44 -46.73 -9.98
N GLU A 39 33.23 -47.73 -9.58
CA GLU A 39 34.68 -47.57 -9.43
C GLU A 39 35.42 -47.85 -10.75
N ALA A 40 36.19 -46.86 -11.21
CA ALA A 40 37.17 -47.05 -12.26
C ALA A 40 38.44 -47.66 -11.66
N ILE A 41 38.84 -48.83 -12.15
CA ILE A 41 40.02 -49.55 -11.66
C ILE A 41 41.10 -49.57 -12.73
N VAL A 42 42.30 -49.12 -12.36
CA VAL A 42 43.47 -49.00 -13.25
C VAL A 42 44.68 -49.65 -12.59
N GLY A 43 45.33 -50.58 -13.27
CA GLY A 43 46.59 -51.19 -12.83
C GLY A 43 47.78 -50.60 -13.57
N ILE A 44 48.80 -50.14 -12.84
CA ILE A 44 50.00 -49.51 -13.40
C ILE A 44 51.24 -50.31 -12.99
N LYS A 45 52.08 -50.66 -13.98
CA LYS A 45 53.37 -51.34 -13.81
C LYS A 45 54.45 -50.56 -14.53
N GLY A 46 55.49 -50.11 -13.82
CA GLY A 46 56.59 -49.37 -14.44
C GLY A 46 56.18 -48.07 -15.16
N GLY A 47 55.05 -47.46 -14.77
CA GLY A 47 54.49 -46.26 -15.41
C GLY A 47 53.53 -46.53 -16.57
N GLU A 48 53.36 -47.79 -16.98
CA GLU A 48 52.42 -48.18 -18.04
C GLU A 48 51.15 -48.80 -17.47
N VAL A 49 50.01 -48.49 -18.09
CA VAL A 49 48.72 -49.09 -17.73
C VAL A 49 48.68 -50.52 -18.24
N VAL A 50 48.72 -51.47 -17.31
CA VAL A 50 48.64 -52.92 -17.60
C VAL A 50 47.23 -53.45 -17.46
N TYR A 51 46.33 -52.71 -16.81
CA TYR A 51 44.94 -53.12 -16.62
C TYR A 51 44.00 -51.91 -16.54
N LYS A 52 42.79 -52.05 -17.09
CA LYS A 52 41.66 -51.11 -16.90
C LYS A 52 40.33 -51.83 -17.02
N ASN A 53 39.42 -51.60 -16.08
CA ASN A 53 38.05 -52.12 -16.15
C ASN A 53 37.14 -51.28 -17.05
N ASP A 54 35.89 -51.72 -17.28
CA ASP A 54 34.95 -51.08 -18.21
C ASP A 54 34.63 -49.62 -17.85
N VAL A 55 34.55 -49.30 -16.56
CA VAL A 55 34.32 -47.92 -16.08
C VAL A 55 35.53 -47.04 -16.36
N ALA A 56 36.75 -47.54 -16.08
CA ALA A 56 37.98 -46.82 -16.41
C ALA A 56 38.13 -46.61 -17.93
N GLN A 57 37.72 -47.57 -18.75
CA GLN A 57 37.76 -47.44 -20.21
C GLN A 57 36.84 -46.33 -20.74
N LYS A 58 35.68 -46.14 -20.11
CA LYS A 58 34.68 -45.12 -20.48
C LYS A 58 34.98 -43.74 -19.88
N LEU A 59 36.02 -43.62 -19.07
CA LEU A 59 36.38 -42.37 -18.43
C LEU A 59 37.19 -41.51 -19.42
N ASP A 60 36.53 -40.56 -20.08
CA ASP A 60 37.12 -39.69 -21.12
C ASP A 60 38.41 -38.98 -20.67
N SER A 61 38.53 -38.69 -19.37
CA SER A 61 39.67 -38.00 -18.77
C SER A 61 40.79 -38.92 -18.27
N LEU A 62 40.70 -40.25 -18.44
CA LEU A 62 41.64 -41.20 -17.83
C LEU A 62 43.11 -40.90 -18.17
N SER A 63 43.40 -40.54 -19.43
CA SER A 63 44.76 -40.21 -19.88
C SER A 63 45.36 -39.00 -19.14
N THR A 64 44.52 -38.06 -18.70
CA THR A 64 44.93 -36.89 -17.90
C THR A 64 45.02 -37.17 -16.41
N LEU A 65 44.37 -38.23 -15.95
CA LEU A 65 44.33 -38.65 -14.55
C LEU A 65 45.51 -39.55 -14.18
N ILE A 66 45.93 -40.44 -15.08
CA ILE A 66 47.04 -41.38 -14.85
C ILE A 66 48.33 -40.69 -14.34
N PRO A 67 48.78 -39.55 -14.91
CA PRO A 67 50.00 -38.88 -14.43
C PRO A 67 49.90 -38.32 -13.01
N GLN A 68 48.69 -38.15 -12.48
CA GLN A 68 48.45 -37.64 -11.12
C GLN A 68 48.38 -38.75 -10.08
N LEU A 69 48.36 -40.03 -10.50
CA LEU A 69 48.28 -41.17 -9.59
C LEU A 69 49.62 -41.40 -8.88
N GLY A 70 49.55 -41.68 -7.57
CA GLY A 70 50.70 -42.01 -6.75
C GLY A 70 50.27 -42.76 -5.48
N GLU A 71 51.17 -43.48 -4.83
CA GLU A 71 50.82 -44.34 -3.68
C GLU A 71 50.31 -43.56 -2.46
N HIS A 72 50.59 -42.26 -2.39
CA HIS A 72 50.14 -41.35 -1.32
C HIS A 72 49.10 -40.33 -1.80
N VAL A 73 48.55 -40.51 -3.01
CA VAL A 73 47.56 -39.60 -3.59
C VAL A 73 46.16 -40.15 -3.32
N ASN A 74 45.38 -39.39 -2.54
CA ASN A 74 44.01 -39.75 -2.15
C ASN A 74 42.94 -39.00 -2.95
N SER A 75 43.31 -37.96 -3.71
CA SER A 75 42.43 -37.26 -4.63
C SER A 75 43.19 -36.79 -5.87
N ILE A 76 42.50 -36.79 -7.01
CA ILE A 76 43.00 -36.30 -8.30
C ILE A 76 41.92 -35.46 -8.98
N SER A 77 42.30 -34.59 -9.90
CA SER A 77 41.35 -33.69 -10.55
C SER A 77 41.51 -33.67 -12.07
N SER A 78 40.40 -33.50 -12.79
CA SER A 78 40.43 -33.23 -14.23
C SER A 78 39.35 -32.21 -14.58
N HIS A 79 39.77 -31.07 -15.13
CA HIS A 79 38.95 -29.93 -15.54
C HIS A 79 37.92 -29.46 -14.49
N ARG A 80 36.76 -30.13 -14.42
CA ARG A 80 35.60 -29.80 -13.56
C ARG A 80 35.20 -30.92 -12.60
N HIS A 81 35.94 -32.01 -12.56
CA HIS A 81 35.64 -33.17 -11.73
C HIS A 81 36.82 -33.48 -10.81
N GLU A 82 36.51 -33.72 -9.55
CA GLU A 82 37.44 -34.28 -8.58
C GLU A 82 37.12 -35.76 -8.38
N PHE A 83 38.13 -36.56 -8.11
CA PHE A 83 38.00 -37.99 -7.91
C PHE A 83 38.73 -38.38 -6.63
N SER A 84 38.09 -39.22 -5.82
CA SER A 84 38.75 -39.91 -4.71
C SER A 84 39.53 -41.10 -5.28
N VAL A 85 40.75 -41.25 -4.80
CA VAL A 85 41.66 -42.32 -5.22
C VAL A 85 42.01 -43.16 -4.01
N LYS A 86 41.89 -44.48 -4.16
CA LYS A 86 42.50 -45.46 -3.26
C LYS A 86 43.44 -46.33 -4.07
N ASN A 87 44.54 -46.76 -3.47
CA ASN A 87 45.48 -47.64 -4.15
C ASN A 87 45.88 -48.83 -3.30
N THR A 88 46.29 -49.90 -3.95
CA THR A 88 46.88 -51.08 -3.32
C THR A 88 47.89 -51.71 -4.26
N ARG A 89 49.01 -52.19 -3.70
CA ARG A 89 50.06 -52.86 -4.48
C ARG A 89 49.85 -54.37 -4.41
N VAL A 90 49.81 -55.00 -5.58
CA VAL A 90 49.77 -56.46 -5.74
C VAL A 90 50.95 -56.85 -6.63
N ASP A 91 51.90 -57.58 -6.07
CA ASP A 91 53.20 -57.88 -6.67
C ASP A 91 53.93 -56.60 -7.14
N ASP A 92 54.20 -56.51 -8.43
CA ASP A 92 54.88 -55.41 -9.12
C ASP A 92 53.90 -54.47 -9.86
N VAL A 93 52.59 -54.56 -9.57
CA VAL A 93 51.53 -53.68 -10.12
C VAL A 93 50.85 -52.90 -9.00
N VAL A 94 50.67 -51.59 -9.18
CA VAL A 94 49.84 -50.75 -8.30
C VAL A 94 48.47 -50.57 -8.92
N TYR A 95 47.43 -51.00 -8.21
CA TYR A 95 46.04 -50.84 -8.62
C TYR A 95 45.44 -49.62 -7.94
N TYR A 96 44.78 -48.78 -8.73
CA TYR A 96 44.09 -47.57 -8.30
C TYR A 96 42.58 -47.74 -8.51
N SER A 97 41.79 -47.52 -7.46
CA SER A 97 40.35 -47.31 -7.52
C SER A 97 40.08 -45.80 -7.55
N ILE A 98 39.40 -45.35 -8.58
CA ILE A 98 39.09 -43.94 -8.86
C ILE A 98 37.57 -43.80 -8.86
N VAL A 99 37.06 -42.94 -7.96
CA VAL A 99 35.63 -42.70 -7.79
C VAL A 99 35.36 -41.20 -7.90
N PRO A 100 34.44 -40.74 -8.77
CA PRO A 100 34.11 -39.32 -8.86
C PRO A 100 33.52 -38.81 -7.53
N LEU A 101 34.05 -37.70 -7.03
CA LEU A 101 33.51 -37.00 -5.87
C LEU A 101 32.31 -36.16 -6.29
N ASN A 102 31.19 -36.30 -5.57
CA ASN A 102 29.99 -35.49 -5.81
C ASN A 102 29.93 -34.31 -4.84
N HIS A 103 30.31 -33.12 -5.30
CA HIS A 103 30.28 -31.88 -4.51
C HIS A 103 28.87 -31.46 -4.04
N LEU A 104 27.81 -32.09 -4.58
CA LEU A 104 26.43 -31.77 -4.22
C LEU A 104 25.99 -32.41 -2.89
N THR A 105 26.58 -33.54 -2.47
CA THR A 105 26.04 -34.35 -1.36
C THR A 105 27.09 -35.04 -0.49
N ASN A 106 28.38 -34.80 -0.71
CA ASN A 106 29.44 -35.55 -0.03
C ASN A 106 30.06 -34.74 1.13
N ASP A 107 30.14 -35.35 2.30
CA ASP A 107 30.67 -34.74 3.54
C ASP A 107 32.21 -34.87 3.67
N ALA A 108 32.90 -35.34 2.63
CA ALA A 108 34.35 -35.51 2.63
C ALA A 108 35.06 -34.16 2.40
N ASP A 109 35.69 -33.62 3.46
CA ASP A 109 36.58 -32.44 3.49
C ASP A 109 36.13 -31.24 2.64
N GLY A 110 34.85 -30.86 2.74
CA GLY A 110 34.28 -29.73 2.00
C GLY A 110 32.91 -29.29 2.51
N VAL A 111 32.36 -28.23 1.89
CA VAL A 111 31.02 -27.71 2.19
C VAL A 111 29.99 -28.51 1.39
N ASN A 112 28.99 -29.09 2.06
CA ASN A 112 27.82 -29.68 1.40
C ASN A 112 26.99 -28.56 0.75
N LEU A 113 27.15 -28.37 -0.56
CA LEU A 113 26.52 -27.25 -1.28
C LEU A 113 24.99 -27.31 -1.21
N PHE A 114 24.41 -28.52 -1.19
CA PHE A 114 22.98 -28.69 -1.08
C PHE A 114 22.46 -28.30 0.32
N GLU A 115 23.20 -28.60 1.38
CA GLU A 115 22.89 -28.13 2.74
C GLU A 115 22.90 -26.60 2.81
N VAL A 116 23.96 -25.96 2.31
CA VAL A 116 24.08 -24.49 2.30
C VAL A 116 22.94 -23.84 1.50
N TYR A 117 22.65 -24.37 0.31
CA TYR A 117 21.56 -23.89 -0.54
C TYR A 117 20.20 -23.98 0.18
N THR A 118 19.89 -25.16 0.71
CA THR A 118 18.63 -25.45 1.41
C THR A 118 18.45 -24.57 2.64
N LYS A 119 19.53 -24.41 3.43
CA LYS A 119 19.54 -23.54 4.61
C LYS A 119 19.35 -22.08 4.22
N SER A 120 20.08 -21.60 3.22
CA SER A 120 19.96 -20.22 2.73
C SER A 120 18.55 -19.92 2.20
N LEU A 121 17.97 -20.85 1.43
CA LEU A 121 16.59 -20.73 0.95
C LEU A 121 15.59 -20.67 2.11
N LYS A 122 15.70 -21.60 3.07
CA LYS A 122 14.82 -21.64 4.26
C LYS A 122 14.93 -20.35 5.08
N THR A 123 16.14 -19.89 5.37
CA THR A 123 16.37 -18.64 6.11
C THR A 123 15.78 -17.45 5.38
N GLY A 124 16.11 -17.24 4.11
CA GLY A 124 15.62 -16.08 3.34
C GLY A 124 14.10 -16.07 3.18
N VAL A 125 13.47 -17.24 2.99
CA VAL A 125 12.01 -17.35 2.96
C VAL A 125 11.40 -17.06 4.34
N THR A 126 11.98 -17.59 5.42
CA THR A 126 11.46 -17.37 6.79
C THR A 126 11.58 -15.90 7.22
N GLU A 127 12.70 -15.24 6.89
CA GLU A 127 12.87 -13.79 7.11
C GLU A 127 11.84 -12.98 6.31
N THR A 128 11.59 -13.37 5.05
CA THR A 128 10.52 -12.75 4.23
C THR A 128 9.14 -12.95 4.85
N GLN A 129 8.86 -14.13 5.41
CA GLN A 129 7.60 -14.40 6.11
C GLN A 129 7.43 -13.52 7.35
N ALA A 130 8.49 -13.34 8.14
CA ALA A 130 8.47 -12.46 9.31
C ALA A 130 8.18 -11.01 8.89
N SER A 131 8.88 -10.49 7.89
CA SER A 131 8.64 -9.13 7.38
C SER A 131 7.21 -8.94 6.85
N LEU A 132 6.66 -9.92 6.12
CA LEU A 132 5.28 -9.86 5.66
C LEU A 132 4.26 -9.91 6.81
N GLN A 133 4.58 -10.59 7.91
CA GLN A 133 3.73 -10.61 9.11
C GLN A 133 3.73 -9.26 9.84
N ASP A 134 4.86 -8.55 9.85
CA ASP A 134 4.94 -7.18 10.37
C ASP A 134 4.09 -6.22 9.54
N VAL A 135 4.21 -6.28 8.21
CA VAL A 135 3.40 -5.48 7.28
C VAL A 135 1.91 -5.77 7.45
N LEU A 136 1.53 -7.03 7.71
CA LEU A 136 0.13 -7.40 7.98
C LEU A 136 -0.38 -6.75 9.28
N THR A 137 0.46 -6.71 10.32
CA THR A 137 0.12 -6.09 11.61
C THR A 137 -0.04 -4.57 11.46
N GLU A 138 0.87 -3.92 10.75
CA GLU A 138 0.78 -2.49 10.43
C GLU A 138 -0.46 -2.18 9.57
N SER A 139 -0.74 -3.02 8.57
CA SER A 139 -1.95 -2.90 7.74
C SER A 139 -3.24 -2.97 8.57
N ASN A 140 -3.31 -3.86 9.55
CA ASN A 140 -4.48 -3.92 10.44
C ASN A 140 -4.65 -2.63 11.27
N SER A 141 -3.55 -2.01 11.70
CA SER A 141 -3.59 -0.71 12.39
C SER A 141 -4.13 0.40 11.46
N VAL A 142 -3.65 0.45 10.21
CA VAL A 142 -4.14 1.41 9.20
C VAL A 142 -5.64 1.22 8.93
N ALA A 143 -6.10 -0.04 8.84
CA ALA A 143 -7.52 -0.32 8.65
C ALA A 143 -8.37 0.18 9.84
N GLN A 144 -7.89 -0.02 11.07
CA GLN A 144 -8.57 0.46 12.28
C GLN A 144 -8.66 1.99 12.31
N HIS A 145 -7.55 2.69 12.06
CA HIS A 145 -7.55 4.16 11.99
C HIS A 145 -8.45 4.70 10.87
N SER A 146 -8.53 3.99 9.74
CA SER A 146 -9.45 4.36 8.65
C SER A 146 -10.92 4.23 9.07
N ILE A 147 -11.27 3.22 9.87
CA ILE A 147 -12.63 3.08 10.42
C ILE A 147 -12.94 4.21 11.41
N GLU A 148 -12.00 4.55 12.29
CA GLU A 148 -12.14 5.65 13.26
C GLU A 148 -12.27 7.01 12.57
N ALA A 149 -11.50 7.25 11.51
CA ALA A 149 -11.59 8.44 10.69
C ALA A 149 -12.95 8.56 9.98
N ALA A 150 -13.47 7.46 9.43
CA ALA A 150 -14.79 7.43 8.80
C ALA A 150 -15.92 7.75 9.79
N HIS A 151 -15.85 7.19 11.01
CA HIS A 151 -16.83 7.47 12.07
C HIS A 151 -16.75 8.93 12.56
N SER A 152 -15.53 9.45 12.73
CA SER A 152 -15.32 10.86 13.11
C SER A 152 -15.85 11.81 12.04
N ALA A 153 -15.63 11.48 10.76
CA ALA A 153 -16.18 12.24 9.65
C ALA A 153 -17.72 12.18 9.61
N GLU A 154 -18.33 11.03 9.88
CA GLU A 154 -19.78 10.91 9.98
C GLU A 154 -20.39 11.78 11.10
N SER A 155 -19.77 11.78 12.28
CA SER A 155 -20.14 12.72 13.35
C SER A 155 -19.96 14.18 12.92
N GLY A 156 -18.87 14.49 12.22
CA GLY A 156 -18.60 15.82 11.67
C GLY A 156 -19.67 16.29 10.68
N LEU A 157 -20.14 15.41 9.79
CA LEU A 157 -21.23 15.71 8.86
C LEU A 157 -22.53 16.06 9.60
N GLY A 158 -22.85 15.32 10.67
CA GLY A 158 -24.00 15.63 11.52
C GLY A 158 -23.89 17.01 12.18
N MET A 159 -22.71 17.35 12.69
CA MET A 159 -22.46 18.69 13.25
C MET A 159 -22.59 19.80 12.20
N SER A 160 -22.06 19.60 10.99
CA SER A 160 -22.19 20.56 9.89
C SER A 160 -23.65 20.75 9.46
N ALA A 161 -24.43 19.67 9.39
CA ALA A 161 -25.86 19.73 9.05
C ALA A 161 -26.64 20.55 10.10
N ASN A 162 -26.39 20.29 11.38
CA ASN A 162 -27.00 21.08 12.47
C ASN A 162 -26.59 22.55 12.39
N ALA A 163 -25.33 22.86 12.07
CA ALA A 163 -24.87 24.23 11.91
C ALA A 163 -25.57 24.95 10.74
N LEU A 164 -25.79 24.27 9.61
CA LEU A 164 -26.56 24.82 8.49
C LEU A 164 -28.01 25.12 8.87
N GLU A 165 -28.65 24.25 9.64
CA GLU A 165 -30.00 24.47 10.16
C GLU A 165 -30.07 25.72 11.07
N GLN A 166 -29.10 25.87 11.98
CA GLN A 166 -29.04 27.05 12.86
C GLN A 166 -28.80 28.36 12.09
N ILE A 167 -28.01 28.30 11.01
CA ILE A 167 -27.76 29.45 10.12
C ILE A 167 -29.04 29.86 9.39
N GLU A 168 -29.85 28.90 8.94
CA GLU A 168 -31.14 29.19 8.29
C GLU A 168 -32.10 29.88 9.27
N VAL A 169 -32.17 29.40 10.52
CA VAL A 169 -32.96 30.05 11.58
C VAL A 169 -32.44 31.48 11.84
N LEU A 170 -31.13 31.69 11.87
CA LEU A 170 -30.55 33.02 12.05
C LEU A 170 -30.94 33.96 10.89
N TYR A 171 -30.90 33.47 9.65
CA TYR A 171 -31.31 34.22 8.47
C TYR A 171 -32.77 34.67 8.57
N GLU A 172 -33.68 33.77 8.96
CA GLU A 172 -35.09 34.13 9.21
C GLU A 172 -35.24 35.21 10.29
N LYS A 173 -34.47 35.12 11.39
CA LYS A 173 -34.50 36.13 12.47
C LYS A 173 -33.99 37.50 12.01
N MET A 174 -32.96 37.53 11.17
CA MET A 174 -32.45 38.79 10.61
C MET A 174 -33.44 39.43 9.64
N GLN A 175 -34.17 38.63 8.85
CA GLN A 175 -35.24 39.15 7.99
C GLN A 175 -36.35 39.82 8.81
N VAL A 176 -36.78 39.18 9.90
CA VAL A 176 -37.76 39.75 10.83
C VAL A 176 -37.24 41.04 11.47
N ALA A 177 -35.95 41.10 11.84
CA ALA A 177 -35.35 42.30 12.39
C ALA A 177 -35.36 43.46 11.39
N SER A 178 -35.02 43.20 10.12
CA SER A 178 -35.05 44.23 9.07
C SER A 178 -36.46 44.75 8.81
N ASP A 179 -37.48 43.88 8.83
CA ASP A 179 -38.88 44.28 8.69
C ASP A 179 -39.34 45.18 9.86
N LEU A 180 -38.93 44.84 11.09
CA LEU A 180 -39.23 45.63 12.28
C LEU A 180 -38.58 47.02 12.24
N VAL A 181 -37.32 47.11 11.80
CA VAL A 181 -36.60 48.37 11.63
C VAL A 181 -37.25 49.23 10.56
N THR A 182 -37.63 48.64 9.42
CA THR A 182 -38.38 49.32 8.36
C THR A 182 -39.68 49.91 8.89
N SER A 183 -40.45 49.14 9.68
CA SER A 183 -41.66 49.62 10.34
C SER A 183 -41.38 50.73 11.35
N LEU A 184 -40.28 50.67 12.10
CA LEU A 184 -39.90 51.70 13.08
C LEU A 184 -39.56 53.03 12.38
N THR A 185 -38.79 52.96 11.28
CA THR A 185 -38.45 54.11 10.45
C THR A 185 -39.70 54.77 9.87
N GLN A 186 -40.65 53.98 9.34
CA GLN A 186 -41.92 54.49 8.85
C GLN A 186 -42.71 55.23 9.95
N ARG A 187 -42.89 54.60 11.11
CA ARG A 187 -43.63 55.21 12.23
C ARG A 187 -42.95 56.48 12.74
N SER A 188 -41.62 56.52 12.74
CA SER A 188 -40.86 57.70 13.16
C SER A 188 -41.03 58.87 12.17
N ASN A 189 -41.12 58.57 10.87
CA ASN A 189 -41.43 59.56 9.83
C ASN A 189 -42.87 60.11 9.98
N GLU A 190 -43.84 59.25 10.27
CA GLU A 190 -45.22 59.65 10.56
C GLU A 190 -45.29 60.59 11.77
N ILE A 191 -44.58 60.25 12.86
CA ILE A 191 -44.49 61.12 14.06
C ILE A 191 -43.83 62.45 13.71
N THR A 192 -42.77 62.45 12.89
CA THR A 192 -42.11 63.69 12.43
C THR A 192 -43.10 64.61 11.70
N SER A 193 -43.95 64.06 10.83
CA SER A 193 -45.00 64.84 10.15
C SER A 193 -46.03 65.41 11.12
N VAL A 194 -46.43 64.64 12.15
CA VAL A 194 -47.36 65.13 13.19
C VAL A 194 -46.72 66.24 14.02
N ILE A 195 -45.46 66.12 14.40
CA ILE A 195 -44.74 67.17 15.16
C ILE A 195 -44.64 68.45 14.35
N SER A 196 -44.33 68.37 13.05
CA SER A 196 -44.31 69.53 12.16
C SER A 196 -45.65 70.24 12.13
N LEU A 197 -46.76 69.49 12.01
CA LEU A 197 -48.10 70.06 12.04
C LEU A 197 -48.42 70.76 13.38
N ILE A 198 -47.99 70.18 14.50
CA ILE A 198 -48.20 70.80 15.82
C ILE A 198 -47.37 72.08 15.96
N ASP A 199 -46.12 72.08 15.46
CA ASP A 199 -45.26 73.26 15.47
C ASP A 199 -45.89 74.41 14.64
N ASP A 200 -46.42 74.09 13.45
CA ASP A 200 -47.16 75.02 12.60
C ASP A 200 -48.41 75.58 13.31
N ILE A 201 -49.19 74.72 13.98
CA ILE A 201 -50.38 75.14 14.75
C ILE A 201 -49.97 76.03 15.92
N ALA A 202 -48.89 75.70 16.64
CA ALA A 202 -48.40 76.49 17.75
C ALA A 202 -47.87 77.86 17.27
N GLU A 203 -47.20 77.92 16.12
CA GLU A 203 -46.79 79.18 15.49
C GLU A 203 -47.99 80.06 15.09
N GLN A 204 -48.99 79.48 14.44
CA GLN A 204 -50.23 80.18 14.10
C GLN A 204 -50.95 80.69 15.36
N THR A 205 -51.01 79.87 16.42
CA THR A 205 -51.63 80.24 17.69
C THR A 205 -50.87 81.38 18.37
N ASN A 206 -49.53 81.36 18.31
CA ASN A 206 -48.67 82.41 18.82
C ASN A 206 -48.92 83.75 18.09
N LEU A 207 -49.01 83.72 16.76
CA LEU A 207 -49.33 84.89 15.93
C LEU A 207 -50.76 85.41 16.20
N LEU A 208 -51.74 84.53 16.35
CA LEU A 208 -53.11 84.90 16.70
C LEU A 208 -53.18 85.56 18.09
N ALA A 209 -52.49 84.99 19.07
CA ALA A 209 -52.42 85.53 20.43
C ALA A 209 -51.72 86.88 20.48
N LEU A 210 -50.66 87.07 19.69
CA LEU A 210 -49.97 88.36 19.54
C LEU A 210 -50.91 89.42 18.96
N ASN A 211 -51.64 89.10 17.90
CA ASN A 211 -52.62 90.00 17.30
C ASN A 211 -53.74 90.36 18.31
N ALA A 212 -54.21 89.38 19.09
CA ALA A 212 -55.21 89.62 20.13
C ALA A 212 -54.67 90.50 21.28
N ALA A 213 -53.41 90.32 21.68
CA ALA A 213 -52.76 91.15 22.70
C ALA A 213 -52.61 92.62 22.23
N ILE A 214 -52.27 92.83 20.96
CA ILE A 214 -52.19 94.16 20.33
C ILE A 214 -53.57 94.84 20.36
N GLU A 215 -54.63 94.13 19.94
CA GLU A 215 -55.98 94.70 19.90
C GLU A 215 -56.55 94.94 21.32
N ALA A 216 -56.22 94.09 22.28
CA ALA A 216 -56.57 94.27 23.68
C ALA A 216 -55.86 95.51 24.30
N ALA A 217 -54.59 95.76 23.95
CA ALA A 217 -53.88 96.98 24.33
C ALA A 217 -54.52 98.23 23.70
N ARG A 218 -55.00 98.11 22.46
CA ARG A 218 -55.68 99.19 21.73
C ARG A 218 -57.03 99.58 22.34
N ALA A 219 -57.74 98.63 22.96
CA ALA A 219 -59.00 98.85 23.65
C ALA A 219 -58.86 99.48 25.06
N GLY A 220 -57.64 99.75 25.53
CA GLY A 220 -57.37 100.44 26.80
C GLY A 220 -57.90 99.68 28.02
N GLU A 221 -58.58 100.38 28.95
CA GLU A 221 -59.10 99.79 30.20
C GLU A 221 -60.14 98.68 29.94
N HIS A 222 -60.91 98.73 28.85
CA HIS A 222 -61.90 97.71 28.50
C HIS A 222 -61.28 96.40 27.97
N GLY A 223 -60.04 96.45 27.46
CA GLY A 223 -59.31 95.30 26.91
C GLY A 223 -58.43 94.56 27.91
N ARG A 224 -58.33 95.07 29.15
CA ARG A 224 -57.34 94.62 30.14
C ARG A 224 -57.45 93.14 30.53
N GLY A 225 -58.67 92.61 30.62
CA GLY A 225 -58.91 91.17 30.85
C GLY A 225 -58.55 90.30 29.65
N PHE A 226 -58.82 90.78 28.42
CA PHE A 226 -58.44 90.09 27.18
C PHE A 226 -56.93 90.08 26.94
N ALA A 227 -56.21 91.14 27.34
CA ALA A 227 -54.76 91.21 27.23
C ALA A 227 -54.07 90.10 28.06
N VAL A 228 -54.56 89.85 29.28
CA VAL A 228 -54.03 88.77 30.14
C VAL A 228 -54.24 87.40 29.52
N VAL A 229 -55.43 87.15 28.97
CA VAL A 229 -55.74 85.87 28.29
C VAL A 229 -54.88 85.71 27.03
N ALA A 230 -54.73 86.76 26.22
CA ALA A 230 -53.91 86.72 25.01
C ALA A 230 -52.43 86.43 25.32
N ASP A 231 -51.86 87.06 26.36
CA ASP A 231 -50.49 86.76 26.79
C ASP A 231 -50.33 85.33 27.33
N GLU A 232 -51.35 84.79 28.01
CA GLU A 232 -51.31 83.41 28.51
C GLU A 232 -51.41 82.39 27.36
N VAL A 233 -52.25 82.65 26.35
CA VAL A 233 -52.31 81.85 25.11
C VAL A 233 -50.98 81.92 24.36
N ARG A 234 -50.36 83.11 24.28
CA ARG A 234 -49.04 83.30 23.65
C ARG A 234 -47.97 82.45 24.34
N LYS A 235 -47.88 82.52 25.67
CA LYS A 235 -46.95 81.68 26.45
C LYS A 235 -47.21 80.19 26.27
N LEU A 236 -48.48 79.77 26.19
CA LEU A 236 -48.83 78.37 25.96
C LEU A 236 -48.38 77.90 24.57
N ALA A 237 -48.54 78.75 23.55
CA ALA A 237 -48.06 78.48 22.19
C ALA A 237 -46.53 78.38 22.14
N GLU A 238 -45.80 79.33 22.75
CA GLU A 238 -44.33 79.27 22.87
C GLU A 238 -43.85 78.02 23.61
N LYS A 239 -44.55 77.63 24.69
CA LYS A 239 -44.25 76.39 25.44
C LYS A 239 -44.53 75.14 24.61
N THR A 240 -45.57 75.17 23.78
CA THR A 240 -45.91 74.07 22.85
C THR A 240 -44.82 73.92 21.78
N GLN A 241 -44.38 75.02 21.15
CA GLN A 241 -43.26 75.03 20.20
C GLN A 241 -41.95 74.48 20.80
N LYS A 242 -41.68 74.85 22.06
CA LYS A 242 -40.50 74.32 22.76
C LYS A 242 -40.61 72.81 22.96
N ALA A 243 -41.78 72.33 23.38
CA ALA A 243 -42.03 70.91 23.57
C ALA A 243 -41.97 70.12 22.24
N THR A 244 -42.54 70.64 21.15
CA THR A 244 -42.44 70.00 19.82
C THR A 244 -40.99 69.89 19.35
N LYS A 245 -40.17 70.93 19.56
CA LYS A 245 -38.73 70.87 19.24
C LYS A 245 -37.98 69.83 20.07
N GLU A 246 -38.28 69.72 21.36
CA GLU A 246 -37.69 68.68 22.23
C GLU A 246 -38.08 67.27 21.76
N ILE A 247 -39.35 67.04 21.40
CA ILE A 247 -39.82 65.75 20.86
C ILE A 247 -39.18 65.47 19.49
N ALA A 248 -39.03 66.48 18.62
CA ALA A 248 -38.38 66.31 17.32
C ALA A 248 -36.94 65.80 17.44
N VAL A 249 -36.19 66.29 18.45
CA VAL A 249 -34.83 65.80 18.75
C VAL A 249 -34.85 64.32 19.14
N VAL A 250 -35.80 63.92 19.99
CA VAL A 250 -35.93 62.50 20.41
C VAL A 250 -36.28 61.61 19.21
N VAL A 251 -37.24 62.01 18.37
CA VAL A 251 -37.63 61.24 17.17
C VAL A 251 -36.48 61.13 16.17
N LYS A 252 -35.69 62.21 16.02
CA LYS A 252 -34.48 62.17 15.18
C LYS A 252 -33.42 61.21 15.74
N SER A 253 -33.26 61.13 17.06
CA SER A 253 -32.40 60.11 17.69
C SER A 253 -32.91 58.70 17.38
N MET A 254 -34.22 58.45 17.50
CA MET A 254 -34.81 57.16 17.17
C MET A 254 -34.62 56.77 15.70
N GLN A 255 -34.69 57.72 14.77
CA GLN A 255 -34.40 57.49 13.35
C GLN A 255 -32.92 57.13 13.13
N GLN A 256 -31.99 57.81 13.82
CA GLN A 256 -30.57 57.48 13.74
C GLN A 256 -30.31 56.07 14.28
N GLU A 257 -30.86 55.74 15.45
CA GLU A 257 -30.76 54.41 16.05
C GLU A 257 -31.35 53.33 15.12
N ALA A 258 -32.48 53.59 14.45
CA ALA A 258 -33.05 52.68 13.48
C ALA A 258 -32.14 52.46 12.26
N ASN A 259 -31.51 53.50 11.73
CA ASN A 259 -30.54 53.38 10.63
C ASN A 259 -29.27 52.59 11.05
N ASP A 260 -28.80 52.81 12.28
CA ASP A 260 -27.65 52.08 12.82
C ASP A 260 -27.99 50.58 12.97
N ILE A 261 -29.20 50.25 13.45
CA ILE A 261 -29.68 48.86 13.53
C ILE A 261 -29.84 48.24 12.14
N GLN A 262 -30.34 48.98 11.14
CA GLN A 262 -30.46 48.51 9.76
C GLN A 262 -29.08 48.13 9.19
N THR A 263 -28.10 49.03 9.34
CA THR A 263 -26.72 48.79 8.87
C THR A 263 -26.13 47.55 9.56
N SER A 264 -26.28 47.44 10.87
CA SER A 264 -25.81 46.28 11.63
C SER A 264 -26.49 44.96 11.22
N THR A 265 -27.77 45.01 10.85
CA THR A 265 -28.53 43.85 10.35
C THR A 265 -28.02 43.42 8.98
N GLU A 266 -27.72 44.36 8.08
CA GLU A 266 -27.14 44.08 6.77
C GLU A 266 -25.75 43.45 6.88
N GLU A 267 -24.88 44.01 7.71
CA GLU A 267 -23.55 43.44 8.00
C GLU A 267 -23.65 42.01 8.59
N THR A 268 -24.61 41.79 9.50
CA THR A 268 -24.85 40.47 10.10
C THR A 268 -25.36 39.47 9.07
N ASN A 269 -26.20 39.89 8.13
CA ASN A 269 -26.67 39.04 7.03
C ASN A 269 -25.54 38.62 6.11
N GLU A 270 -24.65 39.55 5.73
CA GLU A 270 -23.47 39.24 4.92
C GLU A 270 -22.55 38.26 5.65
N ALA A 271 -22.26 38.51 6.93
CA ALA A 271 -21.46 37.60 7.75
C ALA A 271 -22.10 36.21 7.84
N THR A 272 -23.42 36.13 8.02
CA THR A 272 -24.18 34.87 8.08
C THR A 272 -24.11 34.11 6.76
N SER A 273 -24.19 34.80 5.62
CA SER A 273 -24.01 34.19 4.29
C SER A 273 -22.61 33.60 4.12
N ASN A 274 -21.57 34.34 4.53
CA ASN A 274 -20.19 33.84 4.47
C ASN A 274 -19.98 32.60 5.36
N VAL A 275 -20.59 32.57 6.54
CA VAL A 275 -20.57 31.41 7.43
C VAL A 275 -21.29 30.22 6.80
N ARG A 276 -22.46 30.44 6.16
CA ARG A 276 -23.20 29.39 5.43
C ARG A 276 -22.33 28.71 4.38
N ASP A 277 -21.66 29.50 3.55
CA ASP A 277 -20.77 28.99 2.49
C ASP A 277 -19.58 28.24 3.07
N GLY A 278 -18.99 28.76 4.15
CA GLY A 278 -17.92 28.09 4.89
C GLY A 278 -18.32 26.73 5.44
N VAL A 279 -19.50 26.64 6.07
CA VAL A 279 -20.02 25.38 6.62
C VAL A 279 -20.38 24.40 5.50
N SER A 280 -20.97 24.86 4.39
CA SER A 280 -21.27 24.03 3.22
C SER A 280 -19.99 23.41 2.61
N LYS A 281 -18.93 24.22 2.47
CA LYS A 281 -17.63 23.74 2.01
C LYS A 281 -17.01 22.74 2.99
N LEU A 282 -17.12 23.01 4.29
CA LEU A 282 -16.64 22.11 5.34
C LEU A 282 -17.39 20.77 5.29
N HIS A 283 -18.72 20.78 5.07
CA HIS A 283 -19.52 19.57 4.89
C HIS A 283 -18.99 18.71 3.73
N SER A 284 -18.71 19.32 2.57
CA SER A 284 -18.13 18.62 1.41
C SER A 284 -16.73 18.04 1.71
N ILE A 285 -15.87 18.78 2.41
CA ILE A 285 -14.53 18.28 2.80
C ILE A 285 -14.65 17.07 3.74
N ILE A 286 -15.53 17.15 4.74
CA ILE A 286 -15.75 16.03 5.66
C ILE A 286 -16.35 14.82 4.93
N ASN A 287 -17.24 15.02 3.96
CA ASN A 287 -17.78 13.92 3.16
C ASN A 287 -16.68 13.22 2.36
N ASN A 288 -15.80 13.99 1.73
CA ASN A 288 -14.63 13.45 1.04
C ASN A 288 -13.67 12.72 1.98
N LEU A 289 -13.48 13.20 3.21
CA LEU A 289 -12.69 12.51 4.22
C LEU A 289 -13.33 11.17 4.61
N LYS A 290 -14.66 11.12 4.77
CA LYS A 290 -15.42 9.89 5.05
C LYS A 290 -15.21 8.86 3.93
N LEU A 291 -15.45 9.27 2.68
CA LEU A 291 -15.29 8.41 1.51
C LEU A 291 -13.85 7.94 1.33
N GLY A 292 -12.86 8.84 1.45
CA GLY A 292 -11.44 8.49 1.38
C GLY A 292 -10.99 7.51 2.47
N SER A 293 -11.58 7.61 3.67
CA SER A 293 -11.35 6.66 4.76
C SER A 293 -11.93 5.28 4.44
N LEU A 294 -13.11 5.22 3.80
CA LEU A 294 -13.69 3.96 3.34
C LEU A 294 -12.86 3.32 2.21
N VAL A 295 -12.39 4.11 1.25
CA VAL A 295 -11.49 3.65 0.18
C VAL A 295 -10.20 3.07 0.77
N THR A 296 -9.60 3.75 1.75
CA THR A 296 -8.42 3.24 2.47
C THR A 296 -8.72 1.92 3.17
N LYS A 297 -9.85 1.82 3.89
CA LYS A 297 -10.28 0.56 4.53
C LYS A 297 -10.34 -0.61 3.56
N PHE A 298 -10.97 -0.42 2.39
CA PHE A 298 -11.07 -1.49 1.38
C PHE A 298 -9.74 -1.81 0.71
N SER A 299 -8.91 -0.81 0.44
CA SER A 299 -7.58 -0.98 -0.13
C SER A 299 -6.66 -1.76 0.82
N THR A 300 -6.68 -1.43 2.10
CA THR A 300 -5.93 -2.14 3.13
C THR A 300 -6.46 -3.56 3.34
N PHE A 301 -7.77 -3.77 3.29
CA PHE A 301 -8.35 -5.11 3.30
C PHE A 301 -7.85 -5.96 2.11
N ASN A 302 -7.74 -5.36 0.91
CA ASN A 302 -7.17 -6.06 -0.24
C ASN A 302 -5.68 -6.40 -0.05
N LEU A 303 -4.90 -5.46 0.52
CA LEU A 303 -3.49 -5.67 0.82
C LEU A 303 -3.29 -6.81 1.82
N SER A 304 -4.04 -6.83 2.93
CA SER A 304 -4.00 -7.91 3.93
C SER A 304 -4.28 -9.27 3.31
N ASN A 305 -5.29 -9.34 2.43
CA ASN A 305 -5.62 -10.56 1.68
C ASN A 305 -4.49 -11.01 0.74
N ARG A 306 -3.81 -10.06 0.07
CA ARG A 306 -2.64 -10.37 -0.79
C ARG A 306 -1.48 -10.92 0.02
N ILE A 307 -1.15 -10.27 1.14
CA ILE A 307 -0.06 -10.68 2.03
C ILE A 307 -0.31 -12.08 2.54
N PHE A 308 -1.53 -12.37 2.99
CA PHE A 308 -1.90 -13.72 3.42
C PHE A 308 -1.67 -14.76 2.31
N CYS A 309 -2.12 -14.47 1.09
CA CYS A 309 -1.93 -15.36 -0.05
C CYS A 309 -0.44 -15.62 -0.34
N VAL A 310 0.42 -14.62 -0.19
CA VAL A 310 1.88 -14.80 -0.33
C VAL A 310 2.44 -15.65 0.81
N LEU A 311 2.04 -15.40 2.05
CA LEU A 311 2.47 -16.17 3.22
C LEU A 311 2.12 -17.66 3.08
N ALA A 312 0.91 -17.99 2.63
CA ALA A 312 0.47 -19.38 2.40
C ALA A 312 1.33 -20.10 1.34
N LYS A 313 1.75 -19.39 0.28
CA LYS A 313 2.66 -19.93 -0.74
C LYS A 313 4.04 -20.18 -0.17
N LEU A 314 4.57 -19.23 0.61
CA LEU A 314 5.88 -19.39 1.27
C LEU A 314 5.87 -20.56 2.27
N ASP A 315 4.78 -20.74 3.02
CA ASP A 315 4.61 -21.89 3.93
C ASP A 315 4.75 -23.22 3.17
N HIS A 316 4.19 -23.33 1.96
CA HIS A 316 4.31 -24.51 1.11
C HIS A 316 5.74 -24.69 0.58
N VAL A 317 6.42 -23.61 0.18
CA VAL A 317 7.82 -23.67 -0.26
C VAL A 317 8.70 -24.20 0.87
N VAL A 318 8.53 -23.69 2.09
CA VAL A 318 9.27 -24.16 3.27
C VAL A 318 8.94 -25.62 3.59
N TYR A 319 7.67 -26.00 3.54
CA TYR A 319 7.23 -27.38 3.81
C TYR A 319 7.88 -28.39 2.85
N LYS A 320 7.84 -28.13 1.53
CA LYS A 320 8.49 -28.98 0.52
C LYS A 320 10.01 -28.99 0.67
N ASN A 321 10.62 -27.82 0.92
CA ASN A 321 12.06 -27.73 1.13
C ASN A 321 12.51 -28.59 2.31
N ASN A 322 11.79 -28.57 3.43
CA ASN A 322 12.09 -29.40 4.59
C ASN A 322 11.97 -30.90 4.29
N LEU A 323 11.00 -31.32 3.45
CA LEU A 323 10.90 -32.71 2.99
C LEU A 323 12.13 -33.09 2.15
N TYR A 324 12.58 -32.21 1.24
CA TYR A 324 13.79 -32.46 0.47
C TYR A 324 15.00 -32.58 1.37
N SER A 325 15.21 -31.65 2.31
CA SER A 325 16.30 -31.75 3.29
C SER A 325 16.32 -33.10 3.99
N TYR A 326 15.15 -33.55 4.43
CA TYR A 326 14.99 -34.83 5.13
C TYR A 326 15.36 -36.04 4.26
N ILE A 327 14.92 -36.08 3.00
CA ILE A 327 15.25 -37.18 2.05
C ILE A 327 16.75 -37.19 1.71
N PHE A 328 17.38 -36.02 1.66
CA PHE A 328 18.83 -35.89 1.44
C PHE A 328 19.67 -36.18 2.69
N GLY A 329 19.07 -36.54 3.83
CA GLY A 329 19.79 -36.90 5.05
C GLY A 329 20.36 -35.71 5.82
N LEU A 330 19.89 -34.48 5.55
CA LEU A 330 20.30 -33.29 6.28
C LEU A 330 19.59 -33.20 7.65
N GLN A 331 20.21 -32.56 8.64
CA GLN A 331 19.78 -32.50 10.05
C GLN A 331 18.45 -31.75 10.35
N ASP A 332 17.56 -31.55 9.39
CA ASP A 332 16.23 -30.98 9.61
C ASP A 332 15.15 -32.08 9.65
N SER A 333 14.55 -32.32 10.82
CA SER A 333 13.42 -33.24 10.96
C SER A 333 12.21 -32.70 10.19
N PHE A 334 11.79 -33.37 9.13
CA PHE A 334 10.56 -33.03 8.44
C PHE A 334 9.35 -33.24 9.37
N ASN A 335 8.60 -32.16 9.62
CA ASN A 335 7.40 -32.21 10.45
C ASN A 335 6.23 -32.80 9.67
N CYS A 336 5.86 -34.05 9.98
CA CYS A 336 4.71 -34.74 9.40
C CYS A 336 3.39 -34.23 9.98
N VAL A 337 2.98 -33.03 9.56
CA VAL A 337 1.67 -32.44 9.88
C VAL A 337 0.70 -32.65 8.72
N ASP A 338 -0.56 -32.97 9.00
CA ASP A 338 -1.60 -33.09 7.98
C ASP A 338 -2.15 -31.72 7.53
N HIS A 339 -2.84 -31.72 6.39
CA HIS A 339 -3.37 -30.51 5.76
C HIS A 339 -4.46 -29.79 6.56
N HIS A 340 -5.10 -30.40 7.56
CA HIS A 340 -6.03 -29.69 8.43
C HIS A 340 -5.31 -28.97 9.58
N ASN A 341 -4.24 -29.58 10.09
CA ASN A 341 -3.50 -29.05 11.24
C ASN A 341 -2.37 -28.06 10.86
N CYS A 342 -2.07 -27.90 9.57
CA CYS A 342 -1.14 -26.88 9.10
C CYS A 342 -1.78 -25.47 9.16
N ARG A 343 -0.96 -24.41 9.02
CA ARG A 343 -1.44 -23.02 9.10
C ARG A 343 -2.47 -22.69 8.01
N LEU A 344 -2.25 -23.14 6.76
CA LEU A 344 -3.20 -22.95 5.67
C LEU A 344 -4.50 -23.73 5.94
N GLY A 345 -4.40 -24.94 6.48
CA GLY A 345 -5.54 -25.77 6.87
C GLY A 345 -6.44 -25.08 7.89
N LYS A 346 -5.87 -24.63 9.01
CA LYS A 346 -6.62 -23.89 10.04
C LYS A 346 -7.29 -22.64 9.46
N TRP A 347 -6.58 -21.90 8.62
CA TRP A 347 -7.14 -20.74 7.93
C TRP A 347 -8.28 -21.12 6.98
N TYR A 348 -8.14 -22.24 6.27
CA TYR A 348 -9.12 -22.75 5.34
C TYR A 348 -10.39 -23.19 6.08
N PHE A 349 -10.30 -24.11 7.03
CA PHE A 349 -11.47 -24.74 7.63
C PHE A 349 -12.17 -23.91 8.72
N GLU A 350 -11.40 -23.13 9.48
CA GLU A 350 -11.87 -22.48 10.72
C GLU A 350 -11.63 -20.96 10.74
N GLY A 351 -10.65 -20.48 9.97
CA GLY A 351 -10.19 -19.11 10.01
C GLY A 351 -10.85 -18.17 9.00
N ASP A 352 -10.14 -17.07 8.71
CA ASP A 352 -10.63 -16.00 7.84
C ASP A 352 -10.74 -16.43 6.38
N GLY A 353 -10.09 -17.53 5.97
CA GLY A 353 -10.25 -18.09 4.63
C GLY A 353 -11.68 -18.48 4.36
N LYS A 354 -12.30 -19.19 5.30
CA LYS A 354 -13.71 -19.54 5.21
C LYS A 354 -14.62 -18.32 5.20
N LYS A 355 -14.33 -17.33 6.05
CA LYS A 355 -15.18 -16.13 6.18
C LYS A 355 -15.13 -15.26 4.93
N ILE A 356 -13.95 -15.10 4.34
CA ILE A 356 -13.70 -14.13 3.26
C ILE A 356 -13.81 -14.78 1.89
N PHE A 357 -13.29 -16.00 1.71
CA PHE A 357 -13.04 -16.59 0.40
C PHE A 357 -13.93 -17.79 0.04
N ALA A 358 -14.79 -18.28 0.94
CA ALA A 358 -15.60 -19.49 0.71
C ALA A 358 -16.41 -19.49 -0.59
N ASN A 359 -16.78 -18.32 -1.11
CA ASN A 359 -17.56 -18.20 -2.34
C ASN A 359 -16.72 -18.29 -3.62
N THR A 360 -15.41 -18.05 -3.54
CA THR A 360 -14.50 -18.07 -4.69
C THR A 360 -14.26 -19.50 -5.20
N GLN A 361 -14.04 -19.65 -6.51
CA GLN A 361 -13.74 -20.94 -7.11
C GLN A 361 -12.36 -21.44 -6.71
N GLY A 362 -11.36 -20.55 -6.68
CA GLY A 362 -10.02 -20.90 -6.23
C GLY A 362 -10.00 -21.49 -4.82
N TYR A 363 -10.79 -20.97 -3.88
CA TYR A 363 -10.91 -21.53 -2.54
C TYR A 363 -11.55 -22.92 -2.53
N LYS A 364 -12.63 -23.13 -3.29
CA LYS A 364 -13.31 -24.44 -3.35
C LYS A 364 -12.41 -25.54 -3.94
N ALA A 365 -11.58 -25.19 -4.93
CA ALA A 365 -10.66 -26.12 -5.56
C ALA A 365 -9.38 -26.38 -4.74
N LEU A 366 -9.02 -25.47 -3.83
CA LEU A 366 -7.76 -25.49 -3.09
C LEU A 366 -7.54 -26.77 -2.27
N ASP A 367 -8.57 -27.23 -1.56
CA ASP A 367 -8.42 -28.29 -0.55
C ASP A 367 -7.97 -29.62 -1.13
N ALA A 368 -8.52 -30.02 -2.29
CA ALA A 368 -8.11 -31.26 -2.95
C ALA A 368 -6.62 -31.29 -3.28
N TYR A 369 -6.09 -30.18 -3.82
CA TYR A 369 -4.66 -30.06 -4.11
C TYR A 369 -3.83 -29.98 -2.83
N HIS A 370 -4.29 -29.24 -1.82
CA HIS A 370 -3.62 -29.09 -0.54
C HIS A 370 -3.49 -30.43 0.20
N ALA A 371 -4.59 -31.20 0.26
CA ALA A 371 -4.60 -32.56 0.77
C ALA A 371 -3.59 -33.44 0.02
N GLY A 372 -3.56 -33.35 -1.32
CA GLY A 372 -2.62 -34.06 -2.17
C GLY A 372 -1.15 -33.79 -1.81
N VAL A 373 -0.76 -32.52 -1.58
CA VAL A 373 0.61 -32.17 -1.16
C VAL A 373 0.99 -32.91 0.13
N HIS A 374 0.14 -32.80 1.16
CA HIS A 374 0.42 -33.40 2.47
C HIS A 374 0.40 -34.93 2.41
N THR A 375 -0.57 -35.53 1.73
CA THR A 375 -0.68 -36.99 1.62
C THR A 375 0.55 -37.59 0.94
N GLU A 376 1.01 -37.02 -0.17
CA GLU A 376 2.19 -37.53 -0.87
C GLU A 376 3.48 -37.31 -0.07
N ALA A 377 3.63 -36.14 0.57
CA ALA A 377 4.78 -35.82 1.42
C ALA A 377 4.89 -36.73 2.64
N ILE A 378 3.79 -36.91 3.39
CA ILE A 378 3.74 -37.76 4.58
C ILE A 378 3.98 -39.21 4.21
N THR A 379 3.34 -39.70 3.14
CA THR A 379 3.53 -41.08 2.67
C THR A 379 5.00 -41.34 2.33
N LEU A 380 5.64 -40.40 1.64
CA LEU A 380 7.06 -40.50 1.30
C LEU A 380 7.94 -40.48 2.56
N ALA A 381 7.74 -39.51 3.47
CA ALA A 381 8.52 -39.40 4.68
C ALA A 381 8.40 -40.63 5.59
N GLN A 382 7.19 -41.16 5.79
CA GLN A 382 6.94 -42.35 6.60
C GLN A 382 7.55 -43.61 5.97
N THR A 383 7.42 -43.77 4.65
CA THR A 383 8.02 -44.91 3.94
C THR A 383 9.55 -44.83 3.98
N PHE A 384 10.11 -43.63 3.84
CA PHE A 384 11.56 -43.40 3.89
C PHE A 384 12.14 -43.61 5.29
N ALA A 385 11.39 -43.27 6.35
CA ALA A 385 11.78 -43.53 7.74
C ALA A 385 11.74 -45.01 8.13
N ASN A 386 10.97 -45.83 7.41
CA ASN A 386 10.80 -47.24 7.74
C ASN A 386 11.97 -48.08 7.21
N GLU A 387 12.93 -48.38 8.08
CA GLU A 387 14.11 -49.20 7.77
C GLU A 387 13.77 -50.62 7.24
N GLN A 388 12.56 -51.12 7.49
CA GLN A 388 12.13 -52.45 7.02
C GLN A 388 11.48 -52.43 5.64
N GLN A 389 11.17 -51.26 5.08
CA GLN A 389 10.45 -51.12 3.83
C GLN A 389 11.38 -50.57 2.74
N ALA A 390 11.47 -51.27 1.61
CA ALA A 390 12.23 -50.77 0.47
C ALA A 390 11.61 -49.48 -0.08
N CYS A 391 12.41 -48.42 -0.19
CA CYS A 391 12.02 -47.15 -0.81
C CYS A 391 12.77 -46.97 -2.15
N PRO A 392 12.30 -47.60 -3.25
CA PRO A 392 13.00 -47.53 -4.53
C PRO A 392 12.93 -46.12 -5.10
N LYS A 393 13.95 -45.74 -5.89
CA LYS A 393 14.00 -44.42 -6.56
C LYS A 393 12.75 -44.12 -7.38
N SER A 394 12.13 -45.12 -8.01
CA SER A 394 10.87 -44.96 -8.75
C SER A 394 9.70 -44.50 -7.86
N PHE A 395 9.63 -45.01 -6.63
CA PHE A 395 8.63 -44.59 -5.64
C PHE A 395 8.89 -43.15 -5.20
N ILE A 396 10.13 -42.81 -4.82
CA ILE A 396 10.52 -41.44 -4.44
C ILE A 396 10.16 -40.46 -5.56
N ASN A 397 10.55 -40.75 -6.80
CA ASN A 397 10.25 -39.92 -7.97
C ASN A 397 8.74 -39.73 -8.15
N SER A 398 7.95 -40.82 -8.06
CA SER A 398 6.49 -40.73 -8.20
C SER A 398 5.86 -39.84 -7.15
N LYS A 399 6.30 -39.95 -5.89
CA LYS A 399 5.77 -39.17 -4.76
C LYS A 399 6.15 -37.69 -4.84
N ILE A 400 7.41 -37.39 -5.17
CA ILE A 400 7.87 -36.01 -5.37
C ILE A 400 7.13 -35.36 -6.53
N LEU A 401 7.01 -36.03 -7.68
CA LEU A 401 6.31 -35.47 -8.85
C LEU A 401 4.83 -35.21 -8.54
N ALA A 402 4.14 -36.15 -7.87
CA ALA A 402 2.75 -35.96 -7.47
C ALA A 402 2.58 -34.81 -6.46
N MET A 403 3.49 -34.70 -5.49
CA MET A 403 3.49 -33.59 -4.53
C MET A 403 3.70 -32.24 -5.23
N GLU A 404 4.66 -32.14 -6.15
CA GLU A 404 4.94 -30.92 -6.90
C GLU A 404 3.77 -30.52 -7.81
N GLN A 405 3.15 -31.47 -8.51
CA GLN A 405 1.94 -31.21 -9.31
C GLN A 405 0.77 -30.69 -8.46
N ASN A 406 0.55 -31.28 -7.28
CA ASN A 406 -0.46 -30.79 -6.36
C ASN A 406 -0.10 -29.40 -5.81
N SER A 407 1.19 -29.16 -5.54
CA SER A 407 1.67 -27.84 -5.13
C SER A 407 1.41 -26.78 -6.19
N ASP A 408 1.60 -27.07 -7.47
CA ASP A 408 1.26 -26.15 -8.56
C ASP A 408 -0.24 -25.84 -8.58
N GLY A 409 -1.09 -26.85 -8.32
CA GLY A 409 -2.53 -26.69 -8.13
C GLY A 409 -2.87 -25.73 -6.98
N VAL A 410 -2.23 -25.90 -5.82
CA VAL A 410 -2.36 -24.98 -4.67
C VAL A 410 -1.97 -23.55 -5.07
N MET A 411 -0.82 -23.37 -5.70
CA MET A 411 -0.32 -22.05 -6.10
C MET A 411 -1.30 -21.34 -7.04
N LYS A 412 -1.86 -22.07 -8.01
CA LYS A 412 -2.85 -21.56 -8.96
C LYS A 412 -4.17 -21.19 -8.26
N CYS A 413 -4.67 -22.07 -7.40
CA CYS A 413 -5.91 -21.84 -6.63
C CYS A 413 -5.81 -20.59 -5.75
N ILE A 414 -4.67 -20.37 -5.09
CA ILE A 414 -4.44 -19.16 -4.27
C ILE A 414 -4.47 -17.89 -5.14
N VAL A 415 -3.86 -17.92 -6.34
CA VAL A 415 -3.89 -16.77 -7.27
C VAL A 415 -5.31 -16.47 -7.74
N GLU A 416 -6.03 -17.51 -8.16
CA GLU A 416 -7.40 -17.40 -8.66
C GLU A 416 -8.34 -16.84 -7.58
N MET A 417 -8.32 -17.44 -6.39
CA MET A 417 -9.06 -16.99 -5.21
C MET A 417 -8.80 -15.52 -4.87
N TYR A 418 -7.53 -15.10 -4.87
CA TYR A 418 -7.17 -13.71 -4.61
C TYR A 418 -7.71 -12.76 -5.67
N ASN A 419 -7.57 -13.11 -6.95
CA ASN A 419 -8.04 -12.28 -8.06
C ASN A 419 -9.56 -12.13 -8.02
N GLU A 420 -10.31 -13.22 -7.82
CA GLU A 420 -11.78 -13.18 -7.68
C GLU A 420 -12.21 -12.21 -6.57
N LYS A 421 -11.61 -12.33 -5.37
CA LYS A 421 -11.91 -11.43 -4.26
C LYS A 421 -11.46 -9.99 -4.52
N ARG A 422 -10.33 -9.79 -5.20
CA ARG A 422 -9.83 -8.46 -5.53
C ARG A 422 -10.81 -7.73 -6.45
N GLU A 423 -11.35 -8.38 -7.46
CA GLU A 423 -12.32 -7.74 -8.37
C GLU A 423 -13.59 -7.29 -7.63
N GLU A 424 -14.09 -8.11 -6.68
CA GLU A 424 -15.21 -7.73 -5.80
C GLU A 424 -14.90 -6.46 -4.99
N VAL A 425 -13.73 -6.42 -4.34
CA VAL A 425 -13.32 -5.27 -3.52
C VAL A 425 -13.06 -4.02 -4.38
N LEU A 426 -12.44 -4.17 -5.55
CA LEU A 426 -12.17 -3.05 -6.47
C LEU A 426 -13.47 -2.46 -7.03
N SER A 427 -14.52 -3.25 -7.20
CA SER A 427 -15.84 -2.74 -7.58
C SER A 427 -16.41 -1.77 -6.54
N GLU A 428 -16.31 -2.13 -5.25
CA GLU A 428 -16.75 -1.25 -4.15
C GLU A 428 -15.90 0.02 -4.05
N VAL A 429 -14.57 -0.09 -4.22
CA VAL A 429 -13.68 1.08 -4.23
C VAL A 429 -14.05 2.05 -5.35
N LYS A 430 -14.24 1.55 -6.58
CA LYS A 430 -14.64 2.40 -7.73
C LYS A 430 -15.97 3.11 -7.50
N LYS A 431 -16.92 2.45 -6.83
CA LYS A 431 -18.20 3.05 -6.49
C LYS A 431 -18.00 4.24 -5.53
N LEU A 432 -17.23 4.06 -4.47
CA LEU A 432 -16.91 5.14 -3.51
C LEU A 432 -16.13 6.29 -4.16
N GLU A 433 -15.15 5.99 -5.01
CA GLU A 433 -14.39 7.01 -5.74
C GLU A 433 -15.30 7.82 -6.69
N SER A 434 -16.28 7.18 -7.33
CA SER A 434 -17.24 7.88 -8.18
C SER A 434 -18.10 8.87 -7.38
N GLU A 435 -18.51 8.49 -6.16
CA GLU A 435 -19.26 9.36 -5.24
C GLU A 435 -18.42 10.59 -4.83
N MET A 436 -17.10 10.44 -4.62
CA MET A 436 -16.21 11.57 -4.31
C MET A 436 -16.12 12.58 -5.46
N THR A 437 -16.10 12.12 -6.71
CA THR A 437 -16.02 13.00 -7.89
C THR A 437 -17.34 13.71 -8.22
N HIS A 438 -18.47 13.15 -7.81
CA HIS A 438 -19.80 13.75 -8.05
C HIS A 438 -20.13 14.90 -7.10
N ASP A 439 -19.49 14.99 -5.94
CA ASP A 439 -19.64 16.12 -4.99
C ASP A 439 -18.72 17.32 -5.29
N THR A 440 -17.83 17.20 -6.28
CA THR A 440 -16.91 18.27 -6.69
C THR A 440 -17.52 19.43 -7.53
N PRO A 441 -18.71 19.35 -8.19
CA PRO A 441 -19.21 20.46 -9.01
C PRO A 441 -19.53 21.75 -8.26
N ALA A 442 -19.83 21.68 -6.95
CA ALA A 442 -20.19 22.87 -6.16
C ALA A 442 -19.02 23.83 -5.95
N LEU A 443 -17.77 23.34 -5.99
CA LEU A 443 -16.56 24.14 -5.80
C LEU A 443 -16.21 25.03 -7.00
N ASN A 444 -16.61 24.65 -8.22
CA ASN A 444 -16.36 25.44 -9.42
C ASN A 444 -17.49 26.43 -9.74
N ALA A 445 -18.72 26.17 -9.31
CA ALA A 445 -19.84 27.10 -9.49
C ALA A 445 -19.72 28.33 -8.57
N ALA A 446 -19.26 28.16 -7.32
CA ALA A 446 -19.04 29.28 -6.39
C ALA A 446 -17.95 30.26 -6.85
N ARG A 447 -16.98 29.78 -7.65
CA ARG A 447 -15.89 30.61 -8.19
C ARG A 447 -16.32 31.46 -9.39
N ALA A 448 -17.42 31.12 -10.06
CA ALA A 448 -17.95 31.85 -11.20
C ALA A 448 -18.95 32.97 -10.81
N HIS A 449 -19.39 33.02 -9.55
CA HIS A 449 -20.35 34.03 -9.06
C HIS A 449 -19.69 35.14 -8.21
N SER A 450 -18.37 35.10 -8.00
CA SER A 450 -17.62 36.08 -7.20
C SER A 450 -16.69 37.00 -8.00
N GLU A 451 -16.80 37.05 -9.35
CA GLU A 451 -16.07 38.04 -10.14
C GLU A 451 -16.87 39.36 -10.26
N PRO A 452 -16.33 40.50 -9.80
CA PRO A 452 -16.99 41.79 -9.99
C PRO A 452 -16.98 42.16 -11.48
N LYS A 453 -18.15 42.41 -12.07
CA LYS A 453 -18.30 43.02 -13.40
C LYS A 453 -17.54 44.34 -13.43
N LYS A 454 -16.47 44.41 -14.23
CA LYS A 454 -15.79 45.68 -14.55
C LYS A 454 -16.72 46.60 -15.37
N PRO A 455 -16.65 47.93 -15.20
CA PRO A 455 -17.41 48.86 -16.01
C PRO A 455 -16.87 48.95 -17.44
N ASP A 456 -17.80 49.18 -18.35
CA ASP A 456 -17.64 49.32 -19.79
C ASP A 456 -16.90 50.64 -20.13
N GLU A 457 -15.66 50.55 -20.63
CA GLU A 457 -14.92 51.70 -21.19
C GLU A 457 -14.90 51.57 -22.72
N THR A 458 -15.88 52.19 -23.37
CA THR A 458 -15.84 52.49 -24.80
C THR A 458 -15.70 53.99 -25.02
N LYS A 459 -14.63 54.34 -25.75
CA LYS A 459 -14.27 55.59 -26.45
C LYS A 459 -13.08 56.34 -25.84
N ILE A 460 -11.96 56.34 -26.57
CA ILE A 460 -11.40 57.52 -27.24
C ILE A 460 -10.43 57.03 -28.33
N GLU A 461 -10.72 57.38 -29.58
CA GLU A 461 -9.78 57.34 -30.70
C GLU A 461 -8.76 58.48 -30.54
N SER A 462 -7.47 58.22 -30.79
CA SER A 462 -6.68 59.11 -31.66
C SER A 462 -5.31 58.52 -32.01
N LYS A 463 -5.15 58.33 -33.33
CA LYS A 463 -3.94 58.26 -34.15
C LYS A 463 -2.68 58.93 -33.57
N THR A 464 -1.54 58.24 -33.69
CA THR A 464 -0.32 58.80 -34.31
C THR A 464 0.63 57.68 -34.78
N GLU A 465 1.30 57.97 -35.89
CA GLU A 465 1.91 57.05 -36.84
C GLU A 465 3.38 56.69 -36.55
N SER A 466 3.74 55.49 -37.02
CA SER A 466 4.93 55.08 -37.79
C SER A 466 6.34 55.54 -37.41
N LYS A 467 7.22 54.53 -37.29
CA LYS A 467 8.57 54.34 -37.89
C LYS A 467 9.23 53.21 -37.08
N GLY A 468 9.87 52.18 -37.60
CA GLY A 468 10.43 51.87 -38.90
C GLY A 468 11.52 50.81 -38.63
N GLU A 469 11.55 49.80 -39.47
CA GLU A 469 12.43 48.61 -39.54
C GLU A 469 13.89 48.78 -39.09
N SER A 470 14.51 47.73 -38.53
CA SER A 470 15.50 46.91 -39.27
C SER A 470 15.93 45.64 -38.53
N LYS A 471 16.21 44.60 -39.32
CA LYS A 471 16.84 43.33 -38.96
C LYS A 471 18.36 43.52 -38.88
N THR A 472 19.03 42.81 -37.96
CA THR A 472 20.31 42.16 -38.29
C THR A 472 20.60 40.98 -37.36
N GLU A 473 20.92 39.84 -37.99
CA GLU A 473 21.50 38.65 -37.40
C GLU A 473 22.93 38.94 -36.90
N SER A 474 23.35 38.31 -35.80
CA SER A 474 24.70 37.76 -35.72
C SER A 474 24.76 36.61 -34.71
N LYS A 475 25.56 35.64 -35.10
CA LYS A 475 25.84 34.33 -34.53
C LYS A 475 27.20 34.43 -33.84
N ILE A 476 27.52 33.51 -32.92
CA ILE A 476 28.87 32.90 -32.65
C ILE A 476 29.31 32.88 -31.16
N GLU A 477 29.61 31.63 -30.73
CA GLU A 477 30.59 31.10 -29.74
C GLU A 477 30.54 31.57 -28.27
N SER A 478 30.28 30.68 -27.30
CA SER A 478 31.12 29.60 -26.72
C SER A 478 32.35 30.12 -25.96
N HIS A 479 32.37 29.95 -24.63
CA HIS A 479 33.57 29.63 -23.82
C HIS A 479 33.17 29.44 -22.34
N GLU A 480 33.30 28.22 -21.84
CA GLU A 480 33.78 27.91 -20.48
C GLU A 480 35.32 28.00 -20.52
N PRO A 481 36.05 28.31 -19.41
CA PRO A 481 36.22 27.31 -18.34
C PRO A 481 36.61 27.82 -16.91
N HIS A 482 36.72 26.85 -15.98
CA HIS A 482 37.48 26.79 -14.71
C HIS A 482 37.02 27.68 -13.52
N ALA A 483 36.51 27.11 -12.41
CA ALA A 483 37.15 26.34 -11.33
C ALA A 483 37.83 27.22 -10.25
N GLN A 484 37.31 27.18 -9.00
CA GLN A 484 38.15 27.19 -7.80
C GLN A 484 37.42 26.75 -6.53
N GLU A 485 38.13 25.92 -5.77
CA GLU A 485 37.82 25.32 -4.47
C GLU A 485 37.83 26.34 -3.33
N ALA A 486 37.08 26.05 -2.25
CA ALA A 486 37.48 26.42 -0.88
C ALA A 486 36.90 25.41 0.13
N LYS A 487 37.80 24.65 0.76
CA LYS A 487 37.60 23.92 2.02
C LYS A 487 37.92 24.86 3.19
N GLU A 488 37.22 24.70 4.31
CA GLU A 488 37.70 24.67 5.72
C GLU A 488 36.46 24.54 6.62
N GLN A 489 36.26 23.45 7.39
CA GLN A 489 36.71 23.23 8.80
C GLN A 489 36.27 24.38 9.73
N GLU A 490 35.64 24.22 10.90
CA GLU A 490 35.70 23.18 11.94
C GLU A 490 34.61 23.52 13.00
N LYS A 491 33.84 22.53 13.49
CA LYS A 491 33.67 22.21 14.93
C LYS A 491 32.72 21.04 15.15
#